data_AF-A0A2G2P4V9-F1
#
_entry.id   AF-A0A2G2P4V9-F1
#
_cell.length_a   1.000
_cell.length_b   1.000
_cell.length_c   1.000
_cell.angle_alpha   90.00
_cell.angle_beta   90.00
_cell.angle_gamma   90.00
#
_symmetry.space_group_name_H-M   'P 1'
#
loop_
_entity.id
_entity.type
_entity.pdbx_description
1 polymer ?
#
loop_
_entity_poly.entity_id
_entity_poly.type
_entity_poly.pdbx_seq_one_letter_code
_entity_poly.pdbx_strand_id
1 'polypeptide(L)'
;MSKLIFRLFFSFLVFVGVFILIQNYLTPSSFGKYGHYRADAIEEAKVITPYFKGEEKCASCHQDIYDLKYSDLHSEVRCESCHPPKITAATECEILPPIIEGSIEFCGQCHAINAGRLKKGVPQLDIEEHEGSQNCIECHNSHAPWELKE
;
A
#
# COMPACT_ATOMS: atom_id res chain seq x y z
N MET A 1 -23.68 20.79 -48.17
CA MET A 1 -23.36 20.45 -46.77
C MET A 1 -23.45 21.71 -45.93
N SER A 2 -24.11 21.70 -44.77
CA SER A 2 -24.28 22.93 -43.98
C SER A 2 -22.92 23.42 -43.47
N LYS A 3 -22.72 24.74 -43.35
CA LYS A 3 -21.47 25.33 -42.84
C LYS A 3 -21.12 24.81 -41.44
N LEU A 4 -22.15 24.47 -40.65
CA LEU A 4 -21.99 23.89 -39.31
C LEU A 4 -21.44 22.46 -39.38
N ILE A 5 -21.99 21.60 -40.25
CA ILE A 5 -21.54 20.22 -40.43
C ILE A 5 -20.09 20.19 -40.92
N PHE A 6 -19.73 21.06 -41.87
CA PHE A 6 -18.35 21.14 -42.36
C PHE A 6 -17.37 21.57 -41.27
N ARG A 7 -17.71 22.58 -40.46
CA ARG A 7 -16.88 23.04 -39.34
C ARG A 7 -16.68 21.95 -38.29
N LEU A 8 -17.75 21.28 -37.88
CA LEU A 8 -17.69 20.20 -36.90
C LEU A 8 -16.84 19.03 -37.40
N PHE A 9 -17.03 18.62 -38.65
CA PHE A 9 -16.24 17.55 -39.26
C PHE A 9 -14.75 17.89 -39.31
N PHE A 10 -14.40 19.10 -39.74
CA PHE A 10 -13.01 19.53 -39.78
C PHE A 10 -12.38 19.61 -38.39
N SER A 11 -13.07 20.18 -37.40
CA SER A 11 -12.61 20.22 -36.01
C SER A 11 -12.40 18.82 -35.43
N PHE A 12 -13.30 17.88 -35.73
CA PHE A 12 -13.14 16.48 -35.32
C PHE A 12 -11.90 15.83 -35.93
N LEU A 13 -11.66 16.02 -37.24
CA LEU A 13 -10.46 15.49 -37.89
C LEU A 13 -9.17 16.08 -37.30
N VAL A 14 -9.15 17.39 -37.01
CA VAL A 14 -8.00 18.03 -36.35
C VAL A 14 -7.79 17.42 -34.96
N PHE A 15 -8.85 17.28 -34.17
CA PHE A 15 -8.76 16.69 -32.83
C PHE A 15 -8.24 15.25 -32.86
N VAL A 16 -8.80 14.40 -33.74
CA VAL A 16 -8.35 13.01 -33.91
C VAL A 16 -6.91 12.96 -34.41
N GLY A 17 -6.54 13.82 -35.37
CA GLY A 17 -5.18 13.93 -35.88
C GLY A 17 -4.18 14.29 -34.78
N VAL A 18 -4.50 15.29 -33.96
CA VAL A 18 -3.68 15.67 -32.79
C VAL A 18 -3.57 14.52 -31.80
N PHE A 19 -4.69 13.84 -31.50
CA PHE A 19 -4.70 12.71 -30.58
C PHE A 19 -3.80 11.56 -31.06
N ILE A 20 -3.85 11.20 -32.35
CA ILE A 20 -2.98 10.16 -32.93
C ILE A 20 -1.50 10.56 -32.84
N LEU A 21 -1.16 11.83 -33.12
CA LEU A 21 0.21 12.31 -33.00
C LEU A 21 0.71 12.22 -31.55
N ILE A 22 -0.12 12.61 -30.58
CA ILE A 22 0.22 12.50 -29.15
C ILE A 22 0.41 11.04 -28.75
N GLN A 23 -0.51 10.16 -29.13
CA GLN A 23 -0.38 8.73 -28.85
C GLN A 23 0.91 8.14 -29.41
N ASN A 24 1.22 8.41 -30.68
CA ASN A 24 2.45 7.91 -31.30
C ASN A 24 3.72 8.45 -30.63
N TYR A 25 3.68 9.69 -30.13
CA TYR A 25 4.83 10.31 -29.46
C TYR A 25 5.01 9.83 -28.01
N LEU A 26 3.92 9.67 -27.26
CA LEU A 26 3.96 9.27 -25.85
C LEU A 26 4.03 7.76 -25.63
N THR A 27 3.69 6.94 -26.63
CA THR A 27 3.73 5.48 -26.51
C THR A 27 5.18 5.00 -26.55
N PRO A 28 5.69 4.39 -25.46
CA PRO A 28 7.04 3.84 -25.43
C PRO A 28 7.25 2.76 -26.49
N SER A 29 8.46 2.66 -27.05
CA SER A 29 8.79 1.65 -28.07
C SER A 29 8.58 0.21 -27.60
N SER A 30 8.66 -0.04 -26.29
CA SER A 30 8.45 -1.35 -25.67
C SER A 30 7.00 -1.59 -25.21
N PHE A 31 6.08 -0.64 -25.42
CA PHE A 31 4.67 -0.82 -25.07
C PHE A 31 4.02 -1.91 -25.94
N GLY A 32 3.24 -2.80 -25.33
CA GLY A 32 2.52 -3.84 -26.07
C GLY A 32 3.29 -5.14 -26.28
N LYS A 33 4.61 -5.18 -26.05
CA LYS A 33 5.46 -6.36 -26.36
C LYS A 33 5.04 -7.62 -25.60
N TYR A 34 4.60 -7.49 -24.35
CA TYR A 34 4.18 -8.61 -23.48
C TYR A 34 2.76 -8.43 -22.91
N GLY A 35 2.02 -7.40 -23.33
CA GLY A 35 0.72 -7.02 -22.78
C GLY A 35 0.51 -5.51 -22.83
N HIS A 36 -0.61 -5.02 -22.29
CA HIS A 36 -0.97 -3.59 -22.33
C HIS A 36 -0.20 -2.74 -21.29
N TYR A 37 1.13 -2.81 -21.36
CA TYR A 37 2.08 -2.07 -20.53
C TYR A 37 3.44 -1.95 -21.24
N ARG A 38 4.33 -1.13 -20.67
CA ARG A 38 5.70 -0.92 -21.16
C ARG A 38 6.60 -2.08 -20.76
N ALA A 39 7.10 -2.87 -21.72
CA ALA A 39 7.87 -4.06 -21.39
C ALA A 39 9.20 -3.79 -20.68
N ASP A 40 9.84 -2.64 -20.93
CA ASP A 40 11.09 -2.27 -20.23
C ASP A 40 10.88 -2.07 -18.72
N ALA A 41 9.63 -1.84 -18.27
CA ALA A 41 9.31 -1.72 -16.86
C ALA A 41 9.65 -2.99 -16.06
N ILE A 42 9.74 -4.16 -16.71
CA ILE A 42 10.14 -5.42 -16.06
C ILE A 42 11.62 -5.36 -15.65
N GLU A 43 12.51 -4.99 -16.57
CA GLU A 43 13.95 -4.91 -16.28
C GLU A 43 14.25 -3.75 -15.32
N GLU A 44 13.54 -2.63 -15.45
CA GLU A 44 13.61 -1.54 -14.49
C GLU A 44 13.14 -1.96 -13.09
N ALA A 45 12.05 -2.73 -12.98
CA ALA A 45 11.57 -3.22 -11.69
C ALA A 45 12.56 -4.19 -11.03
N LYS A 46 13.25 -5.03 -11.81
CA LYS A 46 14.25 -5.98 -11.29
C LYS A 46 15.46 -5.31 -10.62
N VAL A 47 15.79 -4.08 -11.04
CA VAL A 47 16.93 -3.34 -10.44
C VAL A 47 16.51 -2.48 -9.24
N ILE A 48 15.21 -2.36 -8.96
CA ILE A 48 14.74 -1.72 -7.73
C ILE A 48 15.12 -2.63 -6.57
N THR A 49 15.92 -2.11 -5.63
CA THR A 49 16.20 -2.82 -4.38
C THR A 49 14.90 -2.92 -3.58
N PRO A 50 14.37 -4.14 -3.33
CA PRO A 50 13.17 -4.28 -2.53
C PRO A 50 13.53 -3.90 -1.09
N TYR A 51 12.89 -2.85 -0.58
CA TYR A 51 12.98 -2.54 0.85
C TYR A 51 12.28 -3.65 1.66
N PHE A 52 11.25 -4.28 1.10
CA PHE A 52 10.52 -5.38 1.73
C PHE A 52 11.28 -6.71 1.57
N LYS A 53 11.61 -7.37 2.67
CA LYS A 53 12.21 -8.71 2.70
C LYS A 53 11.19 -9.83 2.95
N GLY A 54 9.96 -9.47 3.31
CA GLY A 54 8.90 -10.41 3.65
C GLY A 54 8.95 -10.90 5.09
N GLU A 55 7.78 -11.29 5.60
CA GLU A 55 7.54 -11.68 6.99
C GLU A 55 8.41 -12.84 7.47
N GLU A 56 8.74 -13.81 6.60
CA GLU A 56 9.61 -14.95 6.93
C GLU A 56 11.01 -14.51 7.39
N LYS A 57 11.54 -13.42 6.83
CA LYS A 57 12.84 -12.86 7.23
C LYS A 57 12.79 -12.18 8.60
N CYS A 58 11.62 -11.71 9.02
CA CYS A 58 11.41 -11.22 10.38
C CYS A 58 11.27 -12.42 11.34
N ALA A 59 10.45 -13.41 10.98
CA ALA A 59 10.17 -14.58 11.80
C ALA A 59 11.41 -15.43 12.10
N SER A 60 12.39 -15.50 11.18
CA SER A 60 13.63 -16.26 11.42
C SER A 60 14.39 -15.86 12.68
N CYS A 61 14.16 -14.63 13.16
CA CYS A 61 14.85 -14.06 14.33
C CYS A 61 13.89 -13.48 15.39
N HIS A 62 12.63 -13.24 15.04
CA HIS A 62 11.56 -12.79 15.93
C HIS A 62 10.38 -13.76 15.95
N GLN A 63 10.66 -15.06 16.08
CA GLN A 63 9.65 -16.12 16.03
C GLN A 63 8.57 -15.94 17.10
N ASP A 64 8.95 -15.60 18.34
CA ASP A 64 7.98 -15.42 19.44
C ASP A 64 6.97 -14.29 19.16
N ILE A 65 7.45 -13.17 18.58
CA ILE A 65 6.59 -12.04 18.20
C ILE A 65 5.72 -12.41 17.01
N TYR A 66 6.28 -13.14 16.03
CA TYR A 66 5.51 -13.65 14.90
C TYR A 66 4.38 -14.57 15.38
N ASP A 67 4.68 -15.54 16.26
CA ASP A 67 3.72 -16.49 16.79
C ASP A 67 2.62 -15.79 17.59
N LEU A 68 2.99 -14.81 18.43
CA LEU A 68 2.03 -13.99 19.16
C LEU A 68 1.06 -13.27 18.20
N LYS A 69 1.60 -12.54 17.22
CA LYS A 69 0.82 -11.84 16.20
C LYS A 69 -0.02 -12.78 15.32
N TYR A 70 0.50 -13.95 15.01
CA TYR A 70 -0.20 -14.95 14.22
C TYR A 70 -1.33 -15.63 14.99
N SER A 71 -1.23 -15.67 16.32
CA SER A 71 -2.26 -16.24 17.19
C SER A 71 -3.48 -15.33 17.43
N ASP A 72 -3.41 -14.05 17.04
CA ASP A 72 -4.44 -13.03 17.29
C ASP A 72 -4.96 -12.37 15.99
N LEU A 73 -5.77 -11.32 16.13
CA LEU A 73 -6.56 -10.62 15.10
C LEU A 73 -5.72 -9.92 14.04
N HIS A 74 -4.43 -9.69 14.29
CA HIS A 74 -3.53 -9.13 13.29
C HIS A 74 -2.85 -10.18 12.42
N SER A 75 -3.14 -11.47 12.58
CA SER A 75 -2.49 -12.60 11.86
C SER A 75 -2.35 -12.44 10.35
N GLU A 76 -3.24 -11.73 9.67
CA GLU A 76 -3.17 -11.46 8.22
C GLU A 76 -2.37 -10.20 7.84
N VAL A 77 -2.04 -9.34 8.80
CA VAL A 77 -1.27 -8.09 8.59
C VAL A 77 0.21 -8.40 8.63
N ARG A 78 0.97 -8.10 7.57
CA ARG A 78 2.41 -8.41 7.55
C ARG A 78 3.19 -7.43 8.43
N CYS A 79 4.32 -7.88 9.02
CA CYS A 79 5.18 -7.03 9.85
C CYS A 79 5.50 -5.69 9.18
N GLU A 80 5.76 -5.72 7.88
CA GLU A 80 6.17 -4.56 7.09
C GLU A 80 5.05 -3.57 6.80
N SER A 81 3.79 -3.93 7.07
CA SER A 81 2.66 -3.02 7.04
C SER A 81 2.71 -2.01 8.20
N CYS A 82 3.27 -2.43 9.33
CA CYS A 82 3.47 -1.58 10.50
C CYS A 82 4.90 -1.07 10.61
N HIS A 83 5.88 -1.97 10.47
CA HIS A 83 7.30 -1.67 10.59
C HIS A 83 7.89 -1.35 9.21
N PRO A 84 8.17 -0.08 8.88
CA PRO A 84 8.71 0.27 7.59
C PRO A 84 10.05 -0.46 7.41
N PRO A 85 10.31 -0.97 6.20
CA PRO A 85 11.55 -1.66 5.94
C PRO A 85 12.74 -0.69 5.99
N LYS A 86 13.38 -0.60 7.15
CA LYS A 86 14.77 -0.12 7.26
C LYS A 86 15.76 -1.29 7.23
N ILE A 87 15.32 -2.42 6.69
CA ILE A 87 16.07 -3.65 6.51
C ILE A 87 16.71 -3.61 5.12
N THR A 88 18.02 -3.39 5.07
CA THR A 88 18.83 -3.55 3.84
C THR A 88 19.34 -4.98 3.75
N ALA A 89 19.94 -5.38 2.63
CA ALA A 89 20.60 -6.68 2.50
C ALA A 89 21.60 -6.97 3.64
N ALA A 90 22.22 -5.94 4.22
CA ALA A 90 23.18 -6.02 5.31
C ALA A 90 22.57 -5.99 6.72
N THR A 91 21.24 -5.85 6.85
CA THR A 91 20.59 -5.86 8.17
C THR A 91 20.54 -7.28 8.71
N GLU A 92 21.33 -7.51 9.75
CA GLU A 92 21.43 -8.76 10.52
C GLU A 92 20.30 -8.89 11.56
N CYS A 93 20.11 -10.11 12.02
CA CYS A 93 19.02 -10.51 12.91
C CYS A 93 19.01 -9.89 14.32
N GLU A 94 20.10 -9.26 14.73
CA GLU A 94 20.22 -8.62 16.04
C GLU A 94 19.65 -7.20 16.06
N ILE A 95 19.28 -6.65 14.88
CA ILE A 95 18.72 -5.31 14.77
C ILE A 95 17.20 -5.41 14.85
N LEU A 96 16.65 -4.97 15.98
CA LEU A 96 15.19 -4.84 16.15
C LEU A 96 14.59 -4.03 14.97
N PRO A 97 13.42 -4.43 14.44
CA PRO A 97 12.74 -3.65 13.43
C PRO A 97 12.49 -2.23 13.95
N PRO A 98 12.39 -1.23 13.05
CA PRO A 98 12.15 0.15 13.47
C PRO A 98 10.95 0.22 14.40
N ILE A 99 11.18 0.70 15.63
CA ILE A 99 10.10 0.95 16.57
C ILE A 99 9.17 1.99 15.94
N ILE A 100 7.90 1.65 15.89
CA ILE A 100 6.84 2.52 15.41
C ILE A 100 6.08 2.96 16.65
N GLU A 101 5.93 4.27 16.80
CA GLU A 101 5.26 4.89 17.95
C GLU A 101 3.76 4.55 17.99
N GLY A 102 3.22 3.94 16.92
CA GLY A 102 1.88 3.39 16.87
C GLY A 102 0.81 4.44 17.09
N SER A 103 0.87 5.59 16.41
CA SER A 103 -0.06 6.71 16.65
C SER A 103 -1.51 6.36 16.30
N ILE A 104 -2.45 7.13 16.85
CA ILE A 104 -3.88 7.01 16.55
C ILE A 104 -4.13 7.14 15.05
N GLU A 105 -3.47 8.10 14.39
CA GLU A 105 -3.59 8.32 12.95
C GLU A 105 -3.08 7.11 12.17
N PHE A 106 -2.03 6.45 12.66
CA PHE A 106 -1.48 5.26 12.03
C PHE A 106 -2.45 4.08 12.13
N CYS A 107 -2.96 3.77 13.33
CA CYS A 107 -3.97 2.74 13.55
C CYS A 107 -5.28 3.03 12.80
N GLY A 108 -5.66 4.31 12.76
CA GLY A 108 -6.83 4.84 12.07
C GLY A 108 -6.79 4.64 10.55
N GLN A 109 -5.60 4.43 9.96
CA GLN A 109 -5.51 4.05 8.54
C GLN A 109 -6.32 2.79 8.23
N CYS A 110 -6.54 1.90 9.20
CA CYS A 110 -7.35 0.70 9.05
C CYS A 110 -8.60 0.70 9.94
N HIS A 111 -8.49 1.21 11.17
CA HIS A 111 -9.54 1.11 12.18
C HIS A 111 -10.49 2.30 12.24
N ALA A 112 -10.21 3.43 11.57
CA ALA A 112 -11.19 4.51 11.48
C ALA A 112 -12.39 4.08 10.60
N ILE A 113 -13.58 4.54 10.98
CA ILE A 113 -14.80 4.34 10.19
C ILE A 113 -14.61 4.89 8.77
N ASN A 114 -14.87 4.03 7.79
CA ASN A 114 -14.85 4.34 6.38
C ASN A 114 -16.03 3.66 5.69
N ALA A 115 -16.91 4.45 5.08
CA ALA A 115 -18.12 3.96 4.41
C ALA A 115 -17.83 2.97 3.25
N GLY A 116 -16.63 3.02 2.67
CA GLY A 116 -16.20 2.10 1.61
C GLY A 116 -15.67 0.75 2.12
N ARG A 117 -15.44 0.59 3.43
CA ARG A 117 -14.93 -0.66 4.00
C ARG A 117 -16.07 -1.61 4.35
N LEU A 118 -15.82 -2.90 4.15
CA LEU A 118 -16.75 -3.95 4.53
C LEU A 118 -16.91 -4.00 6.05
N LYS A 119 -18.16 -4.06 6.52
CA LYS A 119 -18.49 -4.16 7.95
C LYS A 119 -17.95 -5.44 8.62
N LYS A 120 -17.72 -6.50 7.83
CA LYS A 120 -17.17 -7.78 8.30
C LYS A 120 -15.64 -7.88 8.13
N GLY A 121 -14.99 -6.81 7.70
CA GLY A 121 -13.53 -6.78 7.52
C GLY A 121 -12.82 -6.36 8.81
N VAL A 122 -11.81 -5.50 8.67
CA VAL A 122 -11.13 -4.89 9.82
C VAL A 122 -12.15 -4.20 10.74
N PRO A 123 -12.12 -4.44 12.06
CA PRO A 123 -12.95 -3.72 13.01
C PRO A 123 -12.76 -2.22 12.87
N GLN A 124 -13.86 -1.50 12.67
CA GLN A 124 -13.85 -0.05 12.53
C GLN A 124 -14.56 0.58 13.72
N LEU A 125 -14.01 1.68 14.23
CA LEU A 125 -14.52 2.40 15.38
C LEU A 125 -14.43 3.92 15.15
N ASP A 126 -15.29 4.65 15.85
CA ASP A 126 -15.16 6.10 15.96
C ASP A 126 -14.06 6.38 16.99
N ILE A 127 -12.96 6.95 16.51
CA ILE A 127 -11.76 7.19 17.32
C ILE A 127 -12.04 8.23 18.40
N GLU A 128 -12.88 9.24 18.11
CA GLU A 128 -13.22 10.27 19.10
C GLU A 128 -14.10 9.68 20.22
N GLU A 129 -15.01 8.76 19.90
CA GLU A 129 -15.87 8.10 20.89
C GLU A 129 -15.14 7.04 21.74
N HIS A 130 -14.04 6.46 21.25
CA HIS A 130 -13.31 5.37 21.90
C HIS A 130 -12.19 5.83 22.87
N GLU A 131 -12.35 6.96 23.57
CA GLU A 131 -11.38 7.57 24.53
C GLU A 131 -10.54 8.76 23.99
N GLY A 132 -10.98 9.42 22.91
CA GLY A 132 -10.48 10.75 22.53
C GLY A 132 -9.06 10.74 21.93
N SER A 133 -8.06 11.19 22.70
CA SER A 133 -6.68 11.43 22.22
C SER A 133 -5.61 10.51 22.81
N GLN A 134 -5.99 9.48 23.57
CA GLN A 134 -5.04 8.50 24.10
C GLN A 134 -4.58 7.53 23.02
N ASN A 135 -3.30 7.16 23.03
CA ASN A 135 -2.78 6.28 22.00
C ASN A 135 -3.23 4.83 22.25
N CYS A 136 -3.68 4.14 21.18
CA CYS A 136 -4.10 2.75 21.21
C CYS A 136 -3.09 1.82 21.94
N ILE A 137 -1.79 2.05 21.77
CA ILE A 137 -0.75 1.20 22.33
C ILE A 137 -0.56 1.35 23.85
N GLU A 138 -1.20 2.34 24.47
CA GLU A 138 -1.23 2.49 25.93
C GLU A 138 -2.04 1.38 26.58
N CYS A 139 -3.11 0.92 25.92
CA CYS A 139 -3.98 -0.14 26.42
C CYS A 139 -3.90 -1.44 25.62
N HIS A 140 -3.60 -1.39 24.33
CA HIS A 140 -3.56 -2.57 23.45
C HIS A 140 -2.13 -3.00 23.11
N ASN A 141 -1.91 -4.31 23.01
CA ASN A 141 -0.71 -4.86 22.40
C ASN A 141 -0.88 -4.94 20.87
N SER A 142 -0.07 -4.21 20.09
CA SER A 142 -0.17 -4.23 18.61
C SER A 142 0.06 -5.60 17.98
N HIS A 143 0.76 -6.51 18.69
CA HIS A 143 0.96 -7.90 18.29
C HIS A 143 -0.09 -8.85 18.88
N ALA A 144 -0.93 -8.40 19.81
CA ALA A 144 -2.05 -9.17 20.35
C ALA A 144 -3.17 -8.20 20.76
N PRO A 145 -3.90 -7.60 19.80
CA PRO A 145 -4.74 -6.43 20.10
C PRO A 145 -5.89 -6.71 21.06
N TRP A 146 -6.29 -7.98 21.20
CA TRP A 146 -7.33 -8.37 22.13
C TRP A 146 -6.82 -8.54 23.58
N GLU A 147 -5.50 -8.70 23.75
CA GLU A 147 -4.85 -8.64 25.06
C GLU A 147 -4.64 -7.17 25.46
N LEU A 148 -5.37 -6.75 26.50
CA LEU A 148 -5.10 -5.47 27.15
C LEU A 148 -3.76 -5.56 27.88
N LYS A 149 -2.94 -4.52 27.75
CA LYS A 149 -1.74 -4.35 28.56
C LYS A 149 -2.16 -4.09 30.01
N GLU A 150 -1.58 -4.84 30.94
CA GLU A 150 -1.71 -4.60 32.38
C GLU A 150 -1.07 -3.26 32.80
#